data_AF-A0A7J7CXQ7-F1
#
_entry.id   AF-A0A7J7CXQ7-F1
#
_cell.length_a   1.000
_cell.length_b   1.000
_cell.length_c   1.000
_cell.angle_alpha   90.00
_cell.angle_beta   90.00
_cell.angle_gamma   90.00
#
_symmetry.space_group_name_H-M   'P 1'
#
loop_
_entity.id
_entity.type
_entity.pdbx_description
1 polymer ?
#
loop_
_entity_poly.entity_id
_entity_poly.type
_entity_poly.pdbx_seq_one_letter_code
_entity_poly.pdbx_strand_id
1 'polypeptide(L)'
;MRHLYGSSGPSRAEQTYEYSPPEAFLNASWYQGPASRTSKYDMWSVGVVMLELILGSPNVFQISALTQSLLDQHIGGWKEELKELAYRLRSFMELCILIPGSSSKHHRVTNDGGVSPASWKCSEEFFSNQIQTKDPLGLGFPDVWALRLVRQLLRWDPEDRLSIDDALQHPYFHPPPIR
;
A
#
# COMPACT_ATOMS: atom_id res chain seq x y z
N MET A 1 -12.02 -19.86 -7.03
CA MET A 1 -10.81 -19.68 -7.86
C MET A 1 -10.59 -20.81 -8.88
N ARG A 2 -10.51 -22.10 -8.49
CA ARG A 2 -10.26 -23.21 -9.44
C ARG A 2 -11.25 -23.32 -10.61
N HIS A 3 -12.53 -22.98 -10.40
CA HIS A 3 -13.54 -23.00 -11.46
C HIS A 3 -13.46 -21.81 -12.43
N LEU A 4 -12.76 -20.73 -12.07
CA LEU A 4 -12.61 -19.54 -12.90
C LEU A 4 -11.26 -19.53 -13.62
N TYR A 5 -10.18 -19.89 -12.92
CA TYR A 5 -8.80 -19.76 -13.41
C TYR A 5 -8.03 -21.10 -13.48
N GLY A 6 -8.73 -22.23 -13.28
CA GLY A 6 -8.11 -23.56 -13.31
C GLY A 6 -7.09 -23.78 -12.19
N SER A 7 -6.14 -24.69 -12.43
CA SER A 7 -5.03 -25.00 -11.51
C SER A 7 -3.93 -23.93 -11.51
N SER A 8 -3.83 -23.15 -12.59
CA SER A 8 -2.78 -22.15 -12.79
C SER A 8 -3.06 -20.82 -12.08
N GLY A 9 -4.31 -20.60 -11.65
CA GLY A 9 -4.73 -19.36 -10.98
C GLY A 9 -4.78 -18.15 -11.93
N PRO A 10 -5.22 -16.99 -11.41
CA PRO A 10 -5.33 -15.78 -12.22
C PRO A 10 -3.95 -15.30 -12.67
N SER A 11 -3.84 -14.95 -13.95
CA SER A 11 -2.65 -14.32 -14.53
C SER A 11 -2.55 -12.84 -14.14
N ARG A 12 -1.40 -12.22 -14.39
CA ARG A 12 -1.19 -10.77 -14.21
C ARG A 12 -2.14 -9.96 -15.12
N ALA A 13 -2.41 -10.45 -16.33
CA ALA A 13 -3.27 -9.78 -17.31
C ALA A 13 -4.76 -9.80 -16.93
N GLU A 14 -5.17 -10.72 -16.04
CA GLU A 14 -6.55 -10.83 -15.55
C GLU A 14 -6.78 -10.00 -14.28
N GLN A 15 -5.75 -9.32 -13.77
CA GLN A 15 -5.83 -8.45 -12.60
C GLN A 15 -5.67 -6.99 -13.03
N THR A 16 -6.42 -6.08 -12.42
CA THR A 16 -6.18 -4.64 -12.59
C THR A 16 -4.99 -4.24 -11.74
N TYR A 17 -3.84 -4.08 -12.38
CA TYR A 17 -2.54 -3.93 -11.74
C TYR A 17 -2.56 -2.86 -10.65
N GLU A 18 -3.16 -1.69 -10.91
CA GLU A 18 -3.23 -0.52 -10.02
C GLU A 18 -3.86 -0.84 -8.66
N TYR A 19 -4.83 -1.75 -8.63
CA TYR A 19 -5.55 -2.15 -7.41
C TYR A 19 -5.03 -3.45 -6.79
N SER A 20 -4.04 -4.10 -7.41
CA SER A 20 -3.47 -5.36 -6.90
C SER A 20 -2.54 -5.14 -5.69
N PRO A 21 -2.59 -6.04 -4.68
CA PRO A 21 -1.72 -5.98 -3.52
C PRO A 21 -0.27 -6.43 -3.82
N PRO A 22 0.71 -6.07 -2.97
CA PRO A 22 2.12 -6.36 -3.19
C PRO A 22 2.42 -7.86 -3.36
N GLU A 23 1.77 -8.72 -2.58
CA GLU A 23 1.95 -10.16 -2.70
C GLU A 23 1.56 -10.71 -4.07
N ALA A 24 0.62 -10.07 -4.78
CA ALA A 24 0.10 -10.58 -6.03
C ALA A 24 1.06 -10.42 -7.22
N PHE A 25 1.87 -9.35 -7.22
CA PHE A 25 2.88 -9.12 -8.25
C PHE A 25 4.29 -9.55 -7.83
N LEU A 26 4.55 -9.80 -6.55
CA LEU A 26 5.83 -10.36 -6.07
C LEU A 26 5.83 -11.89 -6.02
N ASN A 27 4.66 -12.52 -5.87
CA ASN A 27 4.53 -13.98 -5.81
C ASN A 27 3.41 -14.47 -6.73
N ALA A 28 3.80 -15.15 -7.81
CA ALA A 28 2.87 -15.73 -8.79
C ALA A 28 1.92 -16.78 -8.20
N SER A 29 2.25 -17.35 -7.03
CA SER A 29 1.45 -18.38 -6.34
C SER A 29 0.68 -17.85 -5.12
N TRP A 30 0.52 -16.52 -5.00
CA TRP A 30 -0.13 -15.89 -3.84
C TRP A 30 -1.49 -16.50 -3.48
N TYR A 31 -2.27 -16.91 -4.47
CA TYR A 31 -3.61 -17.48 -4.32
C TYR A 31 -3.62 -18.90 -3.71
N GLN A 32 -2.47 -19.57 -3.63
CA GLN A 32 -2.32 -20.88 -3.01
C GLN A 32 -2.03 -20.79 -1.50
N GLY A 33 -1.87 -19.57 -0.97
CA GLY A 33 -1.62 -19.34 0.44
C GLY A 33 -2.83 -19.67 1.34
N PRO A 34 -2.65 -19.59 2.67
CA PRO A 34 -3.73 -19.73 3.63
C PRO A 34 -4.92 -18.81 3.34
N ALA A 35 -6.13 -19.28 3.64
CA ALA A 35 -7.37 -18.51 3.44
C ALA A 35 -7.36 -17.15 4.16
N SER A 36 -6.66 -17.05 5.30
CA SER A 36 -6.46 -15.79 6.04
C SER A 36 -5.74 -14.72 5.22
N ARG A 37 -4.81 -15.10 4.34
CA ARG A 37 -4.10 -14.17 3.45
C ARG A 37 -4.93 -13.82 2.23
N THR A 38 -5.50 -14.83 1.59
CA THR A 38 -6.22 -14.66 0.32
C THR A 38 -7.53 -13.90 0.50
N SER A 39 -8.19 -14.01 1.65
CA SER A 39 -9.38 -13.20 1.99
C SER A 39 -9.09 -11.71 2.20
N LYS A 40 -7.83 -11.32 2.42
CA LYS A 40 -7.41 -9.92 2.59
C LYS A 40 -6.87 -9.29 1.29
N TYR A 41 -6.94 -10.00 0.17
CA TYR A 41 -6.59 -9.46 -1.15
C TYR A 41 -7.45 -8.24 -1.47
N ASP A 42 -8.78 -8.39 -1.42
CA ASP A 42 -9.72 -7.32 -1.79
C ASP A 42 -9.64 -6.12 -0.85
N MET A 43 -9.25 -6.34 0.42
CA MET A 43 -9.09 -5.28 1.41
C MET A 43 -7.99 -4.29 1.03
N TRP A 44 -6.94 -4.74 0.33
CA TRP A 44 -5.96 -3.83 -0.24
C TRP A 44 -6.59 -2.93 -1.30
N SER A 45 -7.34 -3.52 -2.24
CA SER A 45 -8.00 -2.79 -3.32
C SER A 45 -8.98 -1.74 -2.77
N VAL A 46 -9.70 -2.05 -1.69
CA VAL A 46 -10.54 -1.08 -0.97
C VAL A 46 -9.70 0.10 -0.45
N GLY A 47 -8.52 -0.16 0.12
CA GLY A 47 -7.60 0.90 0.54
C GLY A 47 -7.12 1.79 -0.61
N VAL A 48 -6.87 1.21 -1.79
CA VAL A 48 -6.51 1.96 -3.00
C VAL A 48 -7.68 2.83 -3.47
N VAL A 49 -8.89 2.28 -3.54
CA VAL A 49 -10.11 3.03 -3.91
C VAL A 49 -10.38 4.17 -2.94
N MET A 50 -10.20 3.97 -1.63
CA MET A 50 -10.33 5.05 -0.65
C MET A 50 -9.34 6.19 -0.90
N LEU A 51 -8.08 5.88 -1.22
CA LEU A 51 -7.10 6.90 -1.59
C LEU A 51 -7.46 7.60 -2.90
N GLU A 52 -7.98 6.89 -3.89
CA GLU A 52 -8.45 7.47 -5.15
C GLU A 52 -9.58 8.48 -4.91
N LEU A 53 -10.53 8.16 -4.02
CA LEU A 53 -11.60 9.07 -3.63
C LEU A 53 -11.08 10.31 -2.87
N ILE A 54 -10.08 10.14 -2.02
CA ILE A 54 -9.45 11.25 -1.26
C ILE A 54 -8.66 12.16 -2.21
N LEU A 55 -7.89 11.59 -3.13
CA LEU A 55 -7.02 12.33 -4.05
C LEU A 55 -7.77 12.85 -5.29
N GLY A 56 -8.97 12.33 -5.57
CA GLY A 56 -9.70 12.61 -6.80
C GLY A 56 -8.97 12.13 -8.07
N SER A 57 -8.12 11.10 -7.97
CA SER A 57 -7.25 10.64 -9.04
C SER A 57 -6.91 9.16 -8.92
N PRO A 58 -6.93 8.38 -10.03
CA PRO A 58 -6.54 6.97 -10.01
C PRO A 58 -5.04 6.75 -9.82
N ASN A 59 -4.22 7.81 -9.94
CA ASN A 59 -2.76 7.74 -9.90
C ASN A 59 -2.18 7.71 -8.48
N VAL A 60 -2.80 6.94 -7.57
CA VAL A 60 -2.48 6.90 -6.13
C VAL A 60 -1.00 6.62 -5.88
N PHE A 61 -0.42 5.67 -6.64
CA PHE A 61 0.96 5.24 -6.48
C PHE A 61 1.93 5.90 -7.46
N GLN A 62 1.57 7.00 -8.11
CA GLN A 62 2.50 7.72 -8.96
C GLN A 62 3.59 8.42 -8.14
N ILE A 63 4.85 8.27 -8.57
CA ILE A 63 6.00 8.98 -8.01
C ILE A 63 6.22 10.30 -8.76
N SER A 64 6.90 11.26 -8.13
CA SER A 64 7.18 12.55 -8.78
C SER A 64 8.07 12.37 -10.02
N ALA A 65 7.94 13.26 -11.01
CA ALA A 65 8.80 13.24 -12.20
C ALA A 65 10.29 13.34 -11.86
N LEU A 66 10.62 14.05 -10.78
CA LEU A 66 11.97 14.12 -10.23
C LEU A 66 12.43 12.77 -9.68
N THR A 67 11.62 12.15 -8.81
CA THR A 67 11.91 10.80 -8.26
C THR A 67 12.09 9.79 -9.39
N GLN A 68 11.21 9.81 -10.38
CA GLN A 68 11.26 8.91 -11.53
C GLN A 68 12.56 9.10 -12.33
N SER A 69 12.90 10.35 -12.67
CA SER A 69 14.12 10.67 -13.42
C SER A 69 15.40 10.24 -12.68
N LEU A 70 15.43 10.41 -11.35
CA LEU A 70 16.56 9.96 -10.52
C LEU A 70 16.63 8.42 -10.48
N LEU A 71 15.49 7.73 -10.41
CA LEU A 71 15.47 6.28 -10.43
C LEU A 71 15.92 5.74 -11.79
N ASP A 72 15.50 6.38 -12.89
CA ASP A 72 15.83 5.98 -14.26
C ASP A 72 17.32 5.97 -14.55
N GLN A 73 18.10 6.84 -13.89
CA GLN A 73 19.56 6.84 -13.97
C GLN A 73 20.18 5.54 -13.43
N HIS A 74 19.52 4.89 -12.44
CA HIS A 74 20.01 3.67 -11.80
C HIS A 74 19.50 2.39 -12.47
N ILE A 75 18.32 2.43 -13.09
CA ILE A 75 17.68 1.26 -13.71
C ILE A 75 17.74 1.27 -15.25
N GLY A 76 18.71 2.01 -15.80
CA GLY A 76 18.97 2.06 -17.23
C GLY A 76 19.17 0.66 -17.82
N GLY A 77 18.39 0.34 -18.86
CA GLY A 77 18.43 -0.96 -19.55
C GLY A 77 17.58 -2.08 -18.94
N TRP A 78 16.85 -1.82 -17.85
CA TRP A 78 15.90 -2.79 -17.30
C TRP A 78 14.70 -2.97 -18.25
N LYS A 79 14.08 -4.16 -18.20
CA LYS A 79 12.80 -4.41 -18.89
C LYS A 79 11.71 -3.52 -18.32
N GLU A 80 10.74 -3.13 -19.15
CA GLU A 80 9.68 -2.20 -18.76
C GLU A 80 8.90 -2.68 -17.52
N GLU A 81 8.55 -3.97 -17.47
CA GLU A 81 7.88 -4.56 -16.30
C GLU A 81 8.68 -4.42 -14.99
N LEU A 82 10.02 -4.49 -15.06
CA LEU A 82 10.87 -4.32 -13.89
C LEU A 82 10.99 -2.85 -13.47
N LYS A 83 10.91 -1.92 -14.43
CA LYS A 83 10.84 -0.49 -14.13
C LYS A 83 9.54 -0.13 -13.47
N GLU A 84 8.40 -0.61 -13.99
CA GLU A 84 7.08 -0.43 -13.36
C GLU A 84 7.06 -0.93 -11.91
N LEU A 85 7.65 -2.11 -11.67
CA LEU A 85 7.81 -2.64 -10.32
C LEU A 85 8.67 -1.72 -9.45
N ALA A 86 9.80 -1.24 -9.98
CA ALA A 86 10.68 -0.33 -9.26
C ALA A 86 9.98 1.00 -8.88
N TYR A 87 9.23 1.61 -9.81
CA TYR A 87 8.44 2.81 -9.53
C TYR A 87 7.39 2.56 -8.46
N ARG A 88 6.71 1.41 -8.51
CA ARG A 88 5.69 1.06 -7.53
C ARG A 88 6.27 0.82 -6.14
N LEU A 89 7.37 0.07 -6.05
CA LEU A 89 8.09 -0.13 -4.79
C LEU A 89 8.57 1.20 -4.22
N ARG A 90 9.08 2.09 -5.07
CA ARG A 90 9.47 3.45 -4.65
C ARG A 90 8.29 4.24 -4.09
N SER A 91 7.13 4.17 -4.73
CA SER A 91 5.90 4.81 -4.27
C SER A 91 5.45 4.30 -2.90
N PHE A 92 5.50 2.98 -2.70
CA PHE A 92 5.18 2.37 -1.40
C PHE A 92 6.14 2.79 -0.29
N MET A 93 7.41 3.01 -0.63
CA MET A 93 8.37 3.55 0.32
C MET A 93 8.05 5.01 0.67
N GLU A 94 7.70 5.86 -0.31
CA GLU A 94 7.29 7.26 -0.07
C GLU A 94 6.01 7.37 0.77
N LEU A 95 5.07 6.43 0.57
CA LEU A 95 3.83 6.33 1.33
C LEU A 95 3.95 5.51 2.62
N CYS A 96 5.17 5.11 3.03
CA CYS A 96 5.38 4.33 4.25
C CYS A 96 4.60 3.01 4.32
N ILE A 97 4.24 2.45 3.19
CA ILE A 97 3.65 1.11 3.05
C ILE A 97 4.76 0.05 3.15
N LEU A 98 5.89 0.31 2.51
CA LEU A 98 7.07 -0.55 2.53
C LEU A 98 8.21 0.14 3.29
N ILE A 99 8.71 -0.48 4.36
CA ILE A 99 9.88 -0.02 5.12
C ILE A 99 11.01 -1.05 4.98
N PRO A 100 12.04 -0.79 4.15
CA PRO A 100 13.16 -1.69 4.01
C PRO A 100 13.88 -1.92 5.35
N GLY A 101 14.25 -3.17 5.65
CA GLY A 101 14.97 -3.53 6.88
C GLY A 101 14.12 -3.60 8.15
N SER A 102 12.85 -3.16 8.11
CA SER A 102 11.89 -3.36 9.18
C SER A 102 11.15 -4.68 8.96
N SER A 103 11.62 -5.77 9.57
CA SER A 103 10.78 -6.98 9.66
C SER A 103 9.57 -6.66 10.53
N SER A 104 8.34 -6.82 10.02
CA SER A 104 7.08 -6.56 10.75
C SER A 104 6.98 -7.29 12.10
N LYS A 105 7.84 -8.29 12.34
CA LYS A 105 7.94 -9.03 13.60
C LYS A 105 8.75 -8.33 14.71
N HIS A 106 9.34 -7.17 14.43
CA HIS A 106 10.09 -6.40 15.42
C HIS A 106 9.64 -4.92 15.47
N HIS A 107 8.39 -4.69 15.88
CA HIS A 107 8.10 -3.50 16.71
C HIS A 107 8.68 -3.73 18.12
N ARG A 108 10.00 -3.89 18.22
CA ARG A 108 10.73 -3.61 19.45
C ARG A 108 11.36 -2.25 19.25
N VAL A 109 11.04 -1.33 20.16
CA VAL A 109 11.72 -0.06 20.32
C VAL A 109 13.22 -0.33 20.41
N THR A 110 13.95 -0.12 19.32
CA THR A 110 15.42 -0.06 19.33
C THR A 110 15.80 1.40 19.17
N ASN A 111 16.14 1.99 20.30
CA ASN A 111 16.76 3.29 20.43
C ASN A 111 18.25 3.16 20.09
N ASP A 112 18.58 2.79 18.86
CA ASP A 112 19.99 2.59 18.44
C ASP A 112 20.31 3.39 17.18
N GLY A 113 21.38 4.17 17.27
CA GLY A 113 21.79 5.24 16.35
C GLY A 113 22.42 4.75 15.05
N GLY A 114 21.85 3.73 14.42
CA GLY A 114 22.21 3.32 13.07
C GLY A 114 21.57 4.25 12.04
N VAL A 115 22.38 4.86 11.17
CA VAL A 115 21.89 5.65 10.03
C VAL A 115 21.14 4.72 9.08
N SER A 116 19.81 4.70 9.20
CA SER A 116 18.93 4.03 8.25
C SER A 116 19.07 4.70 6.88
N PRO A 117 19.23 3.94 5.77
CA PRO A 117 19.31 4.49 4.42
C PRO A 117 18.10 5.34 3.98
N ALA A 118 17.01 5.30 4.76
CA ALA A 118 15.89 6.23 4.66
C ALA A 118 15.69 6.92 6.03
N SER A 119 15.69 8.25 6.06
CA SER A 119 15.53 9.09 7.25
C SER A 119 14.10 9.12 7.82
N TRP A 120 13.21 8.24 7.37
CA TRP A 120 11.77 8.42 7.56
C TRP A 120 11.27 7.72 8.81
N LYS A 121 10.95 8.50 9.84
CA LYS A 121 9.98 8.06 10.84
C LYS A 121 8.63 7.99 10.13
N CYS A 122 8.22 6.79 9.71
CA CYS A 122 6.92 6.54 9.07
C CYS A 122 5.73 6.69 10.04
N SER A 123 5.60 7.89 10.62
CA SER A 123 4.52 8.27 11.54
C SER A 123 3.19 8.45 10.81
N GLU A 124 2.09 8.57 11.57
CA GLU A 124 0.79 8.95 11.02
C GLU A 124 0.85 10.34 10.38
N GLU A 125 1.52 11.30 11.04
CA GLU A 125 1.72 12.67 10.57
C GLU A 125 2.45 12.70 9.21
N PHE A 126 3.55 11.95 9.08
CA PHE A 126 4.30 11.89 7.83
C PHE A 126 3.42 11.37 6.69
N PHE A 127 2.69 10.28 6.92
CA PHE A 127 1.79 9.71 5.92
C PHE A 127 0.65 10.69 5.56
N SER A 128 0.06 11.36 6.54
CA SER A 128 -0.94 12.41 6.32
C SER A 128 -0.40 13.50 5.40
N ASN A 129 0.80 14.00 5.69
CA ASN A 129 1.44 15.06 4.92
C ASN A 129 1.78 14.61 3.49
N GLN A 130 2.20 13.35 3.30
CA GLN A 130 2.44 12.80 1.96
C GLN A 130 1.15 12.75 1.13
N ILE A 131 0.05 12.29 1.71
CA ILE A 131 -1.25 12.28 1.02
C ILE A 131 -1.73 13.70 0.73
N GLN A 132 -1.60 14.62 1.69
CA GLN A 132 -1.95 16.04 1.49
C GLN A 132 -1.12 16.69 0.39
N THR A 133 0.17 16.37 0.29
CA THR A 133 1.07 16.89 -0.77
C THR A 133 0.68 16.36 -2.15
N LYS A 134 0.13 15.14 -2.22
CA LYS A 134 -0.32 14.51 -3.47
C LYS A 134 -1.74 14.93 -3.87
N ASP A 135 -2.54 15.42 -2.94
CA ASP A 135 -3.87 15.94 -3.19
C ASP A 135 -3.78 17.30 -3.94
N PRO A 136 -4.34 17.43 -5.15
CA PRO A 136 -4.35 18.69 -5.91
C PRO A 136 -4.98 19.87 -5.15
N LEU A 137 -5.88 19.60 -4.21
CA LEU A 137 -6.53 20.61 -3.38
C LEU A 137 -5.83 20.83 -2.03
N GLY A 138 -4.85 19.99 -1.68
CA GLY A 138 -4.12 20.07 -0.41
C GLY A 138 -4.97 19.80 0.83
N LEU A 139 -6.07 19.05 0.71
CA LEU A 139 -6.97 18.71 1.82
C LEU A 139 -6.46 17.48 2.56
N GLY A 140 -6.16 16.40 1.83
CA GLY A 140 -5.75 15.11 2.39
C GLY A 140 -6.91 14.37 3.07
N PHE A 141 -6.61 13.66 4.17
CA PHE A 141 -7.62 12.86 4.87
C PHE A 141 -8.69 13.75 5.54
N PRO A 142 -9.97 13.34 5.52
CA PRO A 142 -11.04 14.09 6.18
C PRO A 142 -10.93 14.09 7.71
N ASP A 143 -10.39 12.99 8.29
CA ASP A 143 -10.14 12.86 9.72
C ASP A 143 -9.07 11.77 10.01
N VAL A 144 -8.69 11.63 11.28
CA VAL A 144 -7.69 10.66 11.75
C VAL A 144 -8.15 9.21 11.60
N TRP A 145 -9.46 8.93 11.62
CA TRP A 145 -9.98 7.58 11.49
C TRP A 145 -9.93 7.10 10.05
N ALA A 146 -10.20 7.97 9.08
CA ALA A 146 -10.01 7.70 7.66
C ALA A 146 -8.54 7.36 7.36
N LEU A 147 -7.61 8.18 7.90
CA LEU A 147 -6.17 7.94 7.81
C LEU A 147 -5.79 6.57 8.36
N ARG A 148 -6.24 6.24 9.58
CA ARG A 148 -5.90 4.98 10.24
C ARG A 148 -6.48 3.76 9.53
N LEU A 149 -7.71 3.86 9.04
CA LEU A 149 -8.34 2.80 8.26
C LEU A 149 -7.52 2.51 7.01
N VAL A 150 -7.20 3.54 6.21
CA VAL A 150 -6.42 3.38 4.98
C VAL A 150 -5.04 2.79 5.27
N ARG A 151 -4.35 3.21 6.34
CA ARG A 151 -3.06 2.61 6.75
C ARG A 151 -3.17 1.12 7.10
N GLN A 152 -4.29 0.69 7.68
CA GLN A 152 -4.52 -0.72 8.03
C GLN A 152 -4.94 -1.57 6.82
N LEU A 153 -5.64 -0.97 5.85
CA LEU A 153 -5.99 -1.60 4.57
C LEU A 153 -4.77 -1.77 3.66
N LEU A 154 -3.83 -0.83 3.69
CA LEU A 154 -2.62 -0.81 2.86
C LEU A 154 -1.38 -1.38 3.57
N ARG A 155 -1.57 -2.34 4.49
CA ARG A 155 -0.43 -3.06 5.08
C ARG A 155 0.25 -3.94 4.04
N TRP A 156 1.57 -3.88 4.03
CA TRP A 156 2.43 -4.68 3.16
C TRP A 156 2.27 -6.18 3.39
N ASP A 157 2.38 -6.64 4.64
CA ASP A 157 2.13 -8.03 4.99
C ASP A 157 0.61 -8.26 5.05
N PRO A 158 0.05 -9.20 4.26
CA PRO A 158 -1.38 -9.50 4.32
C PRO A 158 -1.82 -10.00 5.70
N GLU A 159 -0.94 -10.61 6.51
CA GLU A 159 -1.33 -11.03 7.87
C GLU A 159 -1.65 -9.83 8.77
N ASP A 160 -0.91 -8.73 8.63
CA ASP A 160 -1.11 -7.49 9.39
C ASP A 160 -2.25 -6.61 8.81
N ARG A 161 -2.70 -6.92 7.60
CA ARG A 161 -3.76 -6.18 6.90
C ARG A 161 -5.12 -6.41 7.56
N LEU A 162 -5.96 -5.39 7.57
CA LEU A 162 -7.30 -5.47 8.14
C LEU A 162 -8.14 -6.52 7.39
N SER A 163 -8.87 -7.36 8.14
CA SER A 163 -9.89 -8.25 7.57
C SER A 163 -11.17 -7.46 7.28
N ILE A 164 -12.11 -8.06 6.54
CA ILE A 164 -13.43 -7.46 6.30
C ILE A 164 -14.16 -7.20 7.63
N ASP A 165 -14.22 -8.20 8.50
CA ASP A 165 -14.93 -8.13 9.77
C ASP A 165 -14.33 -7.04 10.67
N ASP A 166 -13.00 -6.99 10.78
CA ASP A 166 -12.30 -5.97 11.56
C ASP A 166 -12.47 -4.56 10.95
N ALA A 167 -12.51 -4.46 9.62
CA ALA A 167 -12.73 -3.20 8.93
C ALA A 167 -14.10 -2.62 9.21
N LEU A 168 -15.15 -3.43 9.21
CA LEU A 168 -16.49 -2.99 9.54
C LEU A 168 -16.59 -2.48 10.97
N GLN A 169 -15.82 -3.05 11.91
CA GLN A 169 -15.75 -2.60 13.31
C GLN A 169 -14.84 -1.38 13.52
N HIS A 170 -14.17 -0.88 12.48
CA HIS A 170 -13.24 0.25 12.62
C HIS A 170 -13.98 1.54 13.03
N PRO A 171 -13.39 2.40 13.88
CA PRO A 171 -14.01 3.67 14.33
C PRO A 171 -14.45 4.61 13.22
N TYR A 172 -13.84 4.49 12.03
CA TYR A 172 -14.25 5.25 10.84
C TYR A 172 -15.73 5.04 10.48
N PHE A 173 -16.23 3.81 10.61
CA PHE A 173 -17.65 3.48 10.34
C PHE A 173 -18.56 3.68 11.55
N HIS A 174 -17.98 4.03 12.70
CA HIS A 174 -18.68 4.22 13.97
C HIS A 174 -18.36 5.60 14.54
N PRO A 175 -18.70 6.69 13.83
CA PRO A 175 -18.47 8.03 14.35
C PRO A 175 -19.22 8.20 15.68
N PRO A 176 -18.66 8.96 16.63
CA PRO A 176 -19.38 9.26 17.86
C PRO A 176 -20.71 9.94 17.51
N PRO A 177 -21.80 9.66 18.26
CA PRO A 177 -23.08 10.30 18.00
C PRO A 177 -22.92 11.82 18.04
N ILE A 178 -23.43 12.48 17.00
CA ILE A 178 -23.44 13.94 16.90
C ILE A 178 -24.23 14.46 18.10
N ARG A 179 -23.57 15.26 18.95
CA ARG A 179 -24.22 15.93 20.08
C ARG A 179 -24.99 17.15 19.62
#